data_AF-A0A085ULA9-F1
#
_entry.id   AF-A0A085ULA9-F1
#
_cell.length_a   1.000
_cell.length_b   1.000
_cell.length_c   1.000
_cell.angle_alpha   90.00
_cell.angle_beta   90.00
_cell.angle_gamma   90.00
#
_symmetry.space_group_name_H-M   'P 1'
#
loop_
_entity.id
_entity.type
_entity.pdbx_description
1 polymer ?
#
loop_
_entity_poly.entity_id
_entity_poly.type
_entity_poly.pdbx_seq_one_letter_code
_entity_poly.pdbx_strand_id
1 'polypeptide(L)'
;YWLSSKPIEDWLNKGPFGEDSYEAAPHLQEPETAFYYLLSLFANIRISIDHNPEFVPNYPLDFRDTVPFDVRKANTRIRIESSLGGLLNVMEGIDVGAFLALKRTETFHDISRINAYEKNTLTPVKDFVHRLLPNALEIFVNTPPFYMSEPLNNLPAVSHQWYVRAQLSLRDGPRTWVFPAPPPKDPTP
;
A
#
# COMPACT_ATOMS: atom_id res chain seq x y z
N TYR A 1 20.62 -8.32 -9.08
CA TYR A 1 20.66 -8.06 -7.62
C TYR A 1 20.52 -6.57 -7.40
N TRP A 2 19.33 -6.02 -7.14
CA TRP A 2 19.16 -4.55 -7.22
C TRP A 2 18.30 -3.91 -6.14
N LEU A 3 17.92 -4.68 -5.13
CA LEU A 3 17.72 -4.13 -3.80
C LEU A 3 18.72 -4.86 -2.94
N SER A 4 19.80 -4.19 -2.56
CA SER A 4 20.59 -4.63 -1.43
C SER A 4 19.61 -4.88 -0.28
N SER A 5 19.83 -5.93 0.49
CA SER A 5 19.05 -6.17 1.71
C SER A 5 19.16 -5.00 2.70
N LYS A 6 20.08 -4.06 2.44
CA LYS A 6 20.43 -2.94 3.29
C LYS A 6 20.68 -1.65 2.48
N PRO A 7 19.62 -1.07 1.87
CA PRO A 7 19.75 0.04 0.94
C PRO A 7 20.33 1.32 1.55
N ILE A 8 20.16 1.52 2.86
CA ILE A 8 20.78 2.64 3.59
C ILE A 8 22.30 2.41 3.76
N GLU A 9 22.72 1.19 4.06
CA GLU A 9 24.15 0.88 4.22
C GLU A 9 24.89 1.02 2.89
N ASP A 10 24.27 0.56 1.80
CA ASP A 10 24.78 0.78 0.44
C ASP A 10 24.95 2.27 0.13
N TRP A 11 23.97 3.09 0.51
CA TRP A 11 24.07 4.54 0.31
C TRP A 11 25.16 5.19 1.17
N LEU A 12 25.34 4.76 2.42
CA LEU A 12 26.40 5.26 3.29
C LEU A 12 27.80 4.87 2.79
N ASN A 13 27.98 3.66 2.29
CA ASN A 13 29.29 3.14 1.87
C ASN A 13 29.70 3.59 0.46
N LYS A 14 28.74 3.69 -0.47
CA LYS A 14 29.00 4.02 -1.90
C LYS A 14 28.57 5.43 -2.29
N GLY A 15 27.98 6.18 -1.36
CA GLY A 15 27.54 7.55 -1.56
C GLY A 15 28.68 8.57 -1.42
N PRO A 16 28.36 9.88 -1.45
CA PRO A 16 29.34 10.96 -1.46
C PRO A 16 30.20 11.06 -0.20
N PHE A 17 29.86 10.32 0.86
CA PHE A 17 30.57 10.32 2.15
C PHE A 17 31.22 8.96 2.47
N GLY A 18 31.13 7.98 1.57
CA GLY A 18 31.62 6.62 1.79
C GLY A 18 33.08 6.42 1.38
N GLU A 19 33.73 5.42 1.98
CA GLU A 19 35.13 5.09 1.69
C GLU A 19 35.29 4.26 0.38
N ASP A 20 34.22 3.60 -0.08
CA ASP A 20 34.22 2.76 -1.28
C ASP A 20 33.91 3.59 -2.54
N SER A 21 34.81 4.50 -2.90
CA SER A 21 34.67 5.36 -4.09
C SER A 21 34.97 4.64 -5.43
N TYR A 22 35.42 3.39 -5.40
CA TYR A 22 35.93 2.69 -6.58
C TYR A 22 34.83 2.19 -7.53
N GLU A 23 33.60 1.98 -7.04
CA GLU A 23 32.42 1.69 -7.88
C GLU A 23 31.16 2.29 -7.25
N ALA A 24 30.98 3.60 -7.41
CA ALA A 24 29.72 4.27 -7.07
C ALA A 24 28.58 3.61 -7.85
N ALA A 25 27.56 3.13 -7.12
CA ALA A 25 26.41 2.49 -7.75
C ALA A 25 25.74 3.45 -8.75
N PRO A 26 25.19 2.98 -9.89
CA PRO A 26 24.72 3.87 -10.96
C PRO A 26 23.72 4.94 -10.49
N HIS A 27 22.88 4.60 -9.52
CA HIS A 27 21.86 5.48 -8.94
C HIS A 27 22.41 6.58 -8.02
N LEU A 28 23.71 6.53 -7.72
CA LEU A 28 24.43 7.44 -6.83
C LEU A 28 25.35 8.40 -7.59
N GLN A 29 25.55 8.18 -8.88
CA GLN A 29 26.45 8.98 -9.71
C GLN A 29 25.87 10.37 -10.03
N GLU A 30 24.57 10.44 -10.28
CA GLU A 30 23.87 11.70 -10.54
C GLU A 30 23.29 12.25 -9.22
N PRO A 31 23.67 13.48 -8.80
CA PRO A 31 23.23 14.04 -7.53
C PRO A 31 21.71 14.12 -7.36
N GLU A 32 20.97 14.46 -8.42
CA GLU A 32 19.50 14.54 -8.37
C GLU A 32 18.87 13.15 -8.19
N THR A 33 19.35 12.16 -8.93
CA THR A 33 18.90 10.76 -8.83
C THR A 33 19.22 10.17 -7.47
N ALA A 34 20.40 10.44 -6.93
CA ALA A 34 20.84 9.99 -5.62
C ALA A 34 20.01 10.60 -4.49
N PHE A 35 19.73 11.91 -4.57
CA PHE A 35 18.85 12.60 -3.62
C PHE A 35 17.42 12.04 -3.65
N TYR A 36 16.87 11.82 -4.83
CA TYR A 36 15.54 11.26 -4.98
C TYR A 36 15.43 9.83 -4.46
N TYR A 37 16.44 9.00 -4.74
CA TYR A 37 16.54 7.67 -4.18
C TYR A 37 16.58 7.71 -2.66
N LEU A 38 17.41 8.56 -2.07
CA LEU A 38 17.48 8.75 -0.62
C LEU A 38 16.15 9.19 -0.03
N LEU A 39 15.49 10.15 -0.65
CA LEU A 39 14.17 10.63 -0.24
C LEU A 39 13.14 9.50 -0.28
N SER A 40 13.23 8.61 -1.27
CA SER A 40 12.35 7.44 -1.36
C SER A 40 12.59 6.40 -0.26
N LEU A 41 13.85 6.24 0.18
CA LEU A 41 14.18 5.38 1.33
C LEU A 41 13.57 5.95 2.62
N PHE A 42 13.63 7.27 2.81
CA PHE A 42 13.06 7.93 3.99
C PHE A 42 11.57 8.24 3.87
N ALA A 43 10.96 8.06 2.70
CA ALA A 43 9.52 8.23 2.52
C ALA A 43 8.71 7.31 3.45
N ASN A 44 9.30 6.18 3.87
CA ASN A 44 8.76 5.27 4.88
C ASN A 44 7.27 4.98 4.65
N ILE A 45 6.95 4.58 3.43
CA ILE A 45 5.57 4.31 3.01
C ILE A 45 5.10 3.04 3.70
N ARG A 46 4.02 3.13 4.46
CA ARG A 46 3.43 2.00 5.21
C ARG A 46 2.00 1.80 4.79
N ILE A 47 1.59 0.54 4.64
CA ILE A 47 0.20 0.17 4.36
C ILE A 47 -0.25 -0.77 5.47
N SER A 48 -1.28 -0.38 6.24
CA SER A 48 -1.95 -1.25 7.20
C SER A 48 -3.38 -1.55 6.74
N ILE A 49 -3.88 -2.73 7.14
CA ILE A 49 -5.24 -3.18 6.85
C ILE A 49 -5.80 -3.69 8.18
N ASP A 50 -6.70 -2.92 8.77
CA ASP A 50 -7.19 -3.13 10.12
C ASP A 50 -8.72 -3.16 10.14
N HIS A 51 -9.29 -3.66 11.25
CA HIS A 51 -10.71 -3.43 11.53
C HIS A 51 -10.96 -1.92 11.68
N ASN A 52 -12.05 -1.43 11.09
CA ASN A 52 -12.43 -0.03 11.27
C ASN A 52 -12.97 0.20 12.70
N PRO A 53 -12.29 1.00 13.54
CA PRO A 53 -12.75 1.26 14.91
C PRO A 53 -14.06 2.06 14.98
N GLU A 54 -14.42 2.76 13.92
CA GLU A 54 -15.66 3.55 13.82
C GLU A 54 -16.85 2.73 13.30
N PHE A 55 -16.63 1.46 12.95
CA PHE A 55 -17.64 0.58 12.37
C PHE A 55 -18.77 0.30 13.35
N VAL A 56 -20.02 0.53 12.90
CA VAL A 56 -21.22 0.15 13.64
C VAL A 56 -22.11 -0.68 12.73
N PRO A 57 -22.36 -1.97 13.04
CA PRO A 57 -23.25 -2.81 12.26
C PRO A 57 -24.65 -2.19 12.16
N ASN A 58 -25.22 -2.18 10.95
CA ASN A 58 -26.58 -1.66 10.70
C ASN A 58 -26.80 -0.22 11.20
N TYR A 59 -25.76 0.62 11.16
CA TYR A 59 -25.85 2.01 11.58
C TYR A 59 -26.94 2.76 10.78
N PRO A 60 -27.90 3.45 11.43
CA PRO A 60 -28.84 4.29 10.73
C PRO A 60 -28.16 5.57 10.21
N LEU A 61 -28.70 6.16 9.15
CA LEU A 61 -28.20 7.45 8.65
C LEU A 61 -28.51 8.55 9.67
N ASP A 62 -27.49 9.06 10.36
CA ASP A 62 -27.58 10.20 11.27
C ASP A 62 -26.75 11.38 10.73
N PHE A 63 -27.43 12.48 10.38
CA PHE A 63 -26.80 13.70 9.87
C PHE A 63 -26.13 14.56 10.96
N ARG A 64 -26.38 14.25 12.25
CA ARG A 64 -25.78 14.96 13.38
C ARG A 64 -24.46 14.35 13.83
N ASP A 65 -24.10 13.20 13.28
CA ASP A 65 -22.88 12.50 13.61
C ASP A 65 -21.65 13.25 13.09
N THR A 66 -20.58 13.21 13.88
CA THR A 66 -19.29 13.77 13.50
C THR A 66 -18.54 12.87 12.52
N VAL A 67 -18.84 11.56 12.53
CA VAL A 67 -18.25 10.59 11.61
C VAL A 67 -19.21 10.36 10.44
N PRO A 68 -18.74 10.48 9.18
CA PRO A 68 -19.57 10.23 8.00
C PRO A 68 -20.18 8.82 8.00
N PHE A 69 -21.44 8.73 7.56
CA PHE A 69 -22.18 7.47 7.46
C PHE A 69 -21.42 6.36 6.73
N ASP A 70 -20.83 6.69 5.57
CA ASP A 70 -20.11 5.70 4.77
C ASP A 70 -18.89 5.13 5.46
N VAL A 71 -18.26 5.90 6.36
CA VAL A 71 -17.16 5.41 7.18
C VAL A 71 -17.69 4.42 8.21
N ARG A 72 -18.77 4.75 8.91
CA ARG A 72 -19.37 3.83 9.92
C ARG A 72 -19.90 2.54 9.34
N LYS A 73 -20.32 2.56 8.07
CA LYS A 73 -20.80 1.38 7.35
C LYS A 73 -19.67 0.42 6.95
N ALA A 74 -18.45 0.92 6.79
CA ALA A 74 -17.30 0.11 6.37
C ALA A 74 -16.67 -0.62 7.56
N ASN A 75 -16.51 -1.93 7.48
CA ASN A 75 -15.94 -2.74 8.57
C ASN A 75 -14.40 -2.80 8.57
N THR A 76 -13.75 -2.30 7.51
CA THR A 76 -12.31 -2.42 7.30
C THR A 76 -11.73 -1.06 6.92
N ARG A 77 -10.61 -0.72 7.54
CA ARG A 77 -9.84 0.49 7.27
C ARG A 77 -8.47 0.09 6.71
N ILE A 78 -8.15 0.62 5.54
CA ILE A 78 -6.83 0.53 4.93
C ILE A 78 -6.16 1.88 5.12
N ARG A 79 -4.95 1.91 5.65
CA ARG A 79 -4.24 3.17 5.92
C ARG A 79 -2.90 3.18 5.21
N ILE A 80 -2.67 4.20 4.40
CA ILE A 80 -1.43 4.45 3.67
C ILE A 80 -0.74 5.64 4.33
N GLU A 81 0.40 5.43 4.96
CA GLU A 81 1.15 6.46 5.69
C GLU A 81 2.47 6.76 5.01
N SER A 82 2.99 7.97 5.20
CA SER A 82 4.34 8.35 4.76
C SER A 82 4.95 9.44 5.64
N SER A 83 6.28 9.39 5.77
CA SER A 83 7.07 10.39 6.47
C SER A 83 7.45 11.59 5.59
N LEU A 84 7.10 11.60 4.30
CA LEU A 84 7.48 12.66 3.35
C LEU A 84 7.05 14.07 3.78
N GLY A 85 5.80 14.22 4.27
CA GLY A 85 5.29 15.52 4.69
C GLY A 85 6.08 16.13 5.85
N GLY A 86 6.49 15.30 6.80
CA GLY A 86 7.35 15.75 7.92
C GLY A 86 8.80 15.97 7.50
N LEU A 87 9.33 15.14 6.59
CA LEU A 87 10.71 15.22 6.13
C LEU A 87 11.00 16.48 5.32
N LEU A 88 10.04 16.89 4.50
CA LEU A 88 10.21 18.02 3.57
C LEU A 88 9.62 19.32 4.13
N ASN A 89 8.95 19.27 5.28
CA ASN A 89 8.19 20.39 5.84
C ASN A 89 7.22 21.03 4.81
N VAL A 90 6.75 20.20 3.87
CA VAL A 90 5.83 20.56 2.79
C VAL A 90 4.57 19.75 2.99
N MET A 91 3.48 20.42 3.39
CA MET A 91 2.17 19.79 3.54
C MET A 91 1.34 19.88 2.24
N GLU A 92 1.62 20.88 1.39
CA GLU A 92 0.91 21.08 0.12
C GLU A 92 1.69 20.43 -1.03
N GLY A 93 1.00 19.67 -1.89
CA GLY A 93 1.58 19.07 -3.09
C GLY A 93 1.90 17.58 -2.99
N ILE A 94 1.73 16.94 -1.83
CA ILE A 94 1.73 15.48 -1.73
C ILE A 94 0.39 14.93 -2.22
N ASP A 95 0.44 14.01 -3.18
CA ASP A 95 -0.71 13.29 -3.71
C ASP A 95 -0.49 11.79 -3.57
N VAL A 96 -1.58 11.02 -3.38
CA VAL A 96 -1.54 9.58 -3.13
C VAL A 96 -2.46 8.87 -4.11
N GLY A 97 -1.87 8.20 -5.10
CA GLY A 97 -2.58 7.26 -5.96
C GLY A 97 -2.63 5.89 -5.31
N ALA A 98 -3.84 5.35 -5.08
CA ALA A 98 -4.03 4.01 -4.55
C ALA A 98 -4.77 3.12 -5.56
N PHE A 99 -4.22 1.93 -5.80
CA PHE A 99 -4.90 0.82 -6.44
C PHE A 99 -5.35 -0.16 -5.37
N LEU A 100 -6.61 -0.56 -5.44
CA LEU A 100 -7.25 -1.47 -4.52
C LEU A 100 -7.93 -2.61 -5.27
N ALA A 101 -7.72 -3.84 -4.81
CA ALA A 101 -8.44 -5.00 -5.30
C ALA A 101 -8.74 -6.00 -4.19
N LEU A 102 -9.90 -6.65 -4.27
CA LEU A 102 -10.28 -7.74 -3.38
C LEU A 102 -9.96 -9.06 -4.05
N LYS A 103 -9.08 -9.85 -3.45
CA LYS A 103 -8.89 -11.26 -3.81
C LYS A 103 -9.90 -12.10 -3.04
N ARG A 104 -10.67 -12.88 -3.76
CA ARG A 104 -11.54 -13.94 -3.24
C ARG A 104 -10.89 -15.28 -3.54
N THR A 105 -10.70 -16.09 -2.51
CA THR A 105 -10.19 -17.46 -2.62
C THR A 105 -11.32 -18.41 -2.24
N GLU A 106 -11.69 -19.28 -3.17
CA GLU A 106 -12.64 -20.38 -2.96
C GLU A 106 -11.86 -21.69 -2.87
N THR A 107 -11.84 -22.32 -1.69
CA THR A 107 -11.16 -23.60 -1.45
C THR A 107 -12.20 -24.72 -1.40
N PHE A 108 -12.20 -25.57 -2.41
CA PHE A 108 -13.08 -26.73 -2.49
C PHE A 108 -12.38 -27.92 -1.85
N HIS A 109 -13.04 -28.58 -0.90
CA HIS A 109 -12.56 -29.81 -0.29
C HIS A 109 -13.38 -30.99 -0.79
N ASP A 110 -12.73 -32.12 -1.05
CA ASP A 110 -13.45 -33.38 -1.22
C ASP A 110 -14.10 -33.83 0.11
N ILE A 111 -15.00 -34.81 0.02
CA ILE A 111 -15.71 -35.34 1.21
C ILE A 111 -14.72 -35.89 2.26
N SER A 112 -13.56 -36.39 1.80
CA SER A 112 -12.52 -36.93 2.67
C SER A 112 -11.63 -35.85 3.31
N ARG A 113 -11.74 -34.59 2.86
CA ARG A 113 -10.86 -33.44 3.17
C ARG A 113 -9.37 -33.66 2.85
N ILE A 114 -9.04 -34.68 2.07
CA ILE A 114 -7.65 -35.02 1.71
C ILE A 114 -7.20 -34.17 0.52
N ASN A 115 -8.07 -34.01 -0.47
CA ASN A 115 -7.78 -33.20 -1.64
C ASN A 115 -8.51 -31.86 -1.55
N ALA A 116 -7.79 -30.79 -1.88
CA ALA A 116 -8.35 -29.46 -2.04
C ALA A 116 -7.82 -28.82 -3.32
N TYR A 117 -8.67 -28.03 -3.97
CA TYR A 117 -8.24 -27.13 -5.02
C TYR A 117 -8.77 -25.72 -4.75
N GLU A 118 -8.02 -24.73 -5.21
CA GLU A 118 -8.34 -23.32 -5.02
C GLU A 118 -8.73 -22.66 -6.32
N LYS A 119 -9.75 -21.81 -6.25
CA LYS A 119 -10.09 -20.87 -7.30
C LYS A 119 -9.92 -19.46 -6.77
N ASN A 120 -9.15 -18.67 -7.49
CA ASN A 120 -8.83 -17.29 -7.11
C ASN A 120 -9.50 -16.31 -8.07
N THR A 121 -10.12 -15.27 -7.54
CA THR A 121 -10.67 -14.15 -8.33
C THR A 121 -10.17 -12.84 -7.74
N LEU A 122 -9.63 -11.96 -8.56
CA LEU A 122 -9.18 -10.62 -8.15
C LEU A 122 -10.10 -9.57 -8.76
N THR A 123 -10.76 -8.79 -7.90
CA THR A 123 -11.72 -7.76 -8.32
C THR A 123 -11.20 -6.37 -7.96
N PRO A 124 -10.83 -5.53 -8.94
CA PRO A 124 -10.47 -4.13 -8.68
C PRO A 124 -11.66 -3.36 -8.09
N VAL A 125 -11.39 -2.54 -7.09
CA VAL A 125 -12.36 -1.65 -6.45
C VAL A 125 -12.02 -0.22 -6.81
N LYS A 126 -12.96 0.47 -7.46
CA LYS A 126 -12.78 1.86 -7.93
C LYS A 126 -13.45 2.86 -6.99
N ASP A 127 -14.57 2.47 -6.40
CA ASP A 127 -15.36 3.34 -5.53
C ASP A 127 -15.13 2.95 -4.07
N PHE A 128 -14.50 3.85 -3.34
CA PHE A 128 -14.28 3.71 -1.91
C PHE A 128 -14.33 5.07 -1.23
N VAL A 129 -14.72 5.04 0.04
CA VAL A 129 -14.70 6.24 0.87
C VAL A 129 -13.30 6.42 1.41
N HIS A 130 -12.80 7.64 1.43
CA HIS A 130 -11.47 7.94 1.94
C HIS A 130 -11.49 9.18 2.81
N ARG A 131 -10.50 9.27 3.69
CA ARG A 131 -10.26 10.38 4.60
C ARG A 131 -8.79 10.74 4.53
N LEU A 132 -8.49 12.00 4.22
CA LEU A 132 -7.13 12.50 4.22
C LEU A 132 -6.76 12.98 5.63
N LEU A 133 -5.60 12.52 6.11
CA LEU A 133 -4.95 12.96 7.34
C LEU A 133 -3.62 13.65 6.97
N PRO A 134 -3.03 14.46 7.88
CA PRO A 134 -1.78 15.16 7.61
C PRO A 134 -0.63 14.27 7.12
N ASN A 135 -0.57 13.02 7.56
CA ASN A 135 0.50 12.07 7.25
C ASN A 135 0.00 10.74 6.66
N ALA A 136 -1.29 10.64 6.34
CA ALA A 136 -1.90 9.39 5.91
C ALA A 136 -3.14 9.58 5.03
N LEU A 137 -3.38 8.61 4.15
CA LEU A 137 -4.66 8.40 3.47
C LEU A 137 -5.33 7.18 4.11
N GLU A 138 -6.53 7.37 4.67
CA GLU A 138 -7.37 6.28 5.12
C GLU A 138 -8.43 5.97 4.06
N ILE A 139 -8.62 4.68 3.77
CA ILE A 139 -9.58 4.14 2.82
C ILE A 139 -10.50 3.17 3.58
N PHE A 140 -11.80 3.34 3.43
CA PHE A 140 -12.82 2.59 4.15
C PHE A 140 -13.58 1.68 3.20
N VAL A 141 -13.55 0.39 3.50
CA VAL A 141 -14.11 -0.68 2.64
C VAL A 141 -14.84 -1.72 3.46
N ASN A 142 -15.66 -2.52 2.78
CA ASN A 142 -16.37 -3.63 3.40
C ASN A 142 -15.71 -4.95 3.01
N THR A 143 -15.06 -5.60 3.96
CA THR A 143 -14.54 -6.97 3.81
C THR A 143 -15.69 -7.94 4.02
N PRO A 144 -16.03 -8.78 3.02
CA PRO A 144 -17.06 -9.79 3.21
C PRO A 144 -16.63 -10.83 4.26
N PRO A 145 -17.58 -11.45 4.98
CA PRO A 145 -17.27 -12.45 5.99
C PRO A 145 -16.59 -13.68 5.36
N PHE A 146 -15.87 -14.40 6.21
CA PHE A 146 -15.31 -15.70 5.88
C PHE A 146 -16.39 -16.79 6.02
N TYR A 147 -16.39 -17.75 5.09
CA TYR A 147 -17.28 -18.91 5.13
C TYR A 147 -16.48 -20.21 5.17
N MET A 148 -16.85 -21.14 6.05
CA MET A 148 -16.27 -22.47 6.09
C MET A 148 -16.78 -23.33 4.92
N SER A 149 -16.01 -24.35 4.53
CA SER A 149 -16.44 -25.29 3.50
C SER A 149 -17.55 -26.21 4.02
N GLU A 150 -18.50 -26.55 3.13
CA GLU A 150 -19.51 -27.59 3.37
C GLU A 150 -19.41 -28.66 2.27
N PRO A 151 -18.53 -29.67 2.44
CA PRO A 151 -18.25 -30.65 1.39
C PRO A 151 -19.47 -31.47 0.96
N LEU A 152 -20.40 -31.75 1.88
CA LEU A 152 -21.63 -32.50 1.58
C LEU A 152 -22.55 -31.75 0.59
N ASN A 153 -22.53 -30.42 0.64
CA ASN A 153 -23.30 -29.54 -0.24
C ASN A 153 -22.46 -29.02 -1.41
N ASN A 154 -21.21 -29.51 -1.57
CA ASN A 154 -20.24 -29.03 -2.54
C ASN A 154 -19.98 -27.50 -2.46
N LEU A 155 -20.00 -26.93 -1.25
CA LEU A 155 -19.74 -25.50 -1.03
C LEU A 155 -18.28 -25.28 -0.60
N PRO A 156 -17.56 -24.34 -1.22
CA PRO A 156 -16.17 -24.05 -0.88
C PRO A 156 -16.07 -23.26 0.42
N ALA A 157 -14.91 -23.33 1.08
CA ALA A 157 -14.52 -22.30 2.03
C ALA A 157 -14.21 -21.02 1.24
N VAL A 158 -14.67 -19.88 1.73
CA VAL A 158 -14.49 -18.59 1.04
C VAL A 158 -13.75 -17.63 1.95
N SER A 159 -12.57 -17.20 1.53
CA SER A 159 -11.78 -16.17 2.20
C SER A 159 -11.54 -14.98 1.29
N HIS A 160 -11.27 -13.83 1.92
CA HIS A 160 -11.07 -12.56 1.26
C HIS A 160 -9.78 -11.91 1.75
N GLN A 161 -9.01 -11.34 0.83
CA GLN A 161 -7.79 -10.62 1.13
C GLN A 161 -7.71 -9.35 0.28
N TRP A 162 -7.38 -8.22 0.90
CA TRP A 162 -7.16 -6.97 0.19
C TRP A 162 -5.75 -6.90 -0.39
N TYR A 163 -5.68 -6.56 -1.67
CA TYR A 163 -4.46 -6.21 -2.39
C TYR A 163 -4.45 -4.70 -2.57
N VAL A 164 -3.43 -4.07 -1.97
CA VAL A 164 -3.29 -2.62 -1.96
C VAL A 164 -1.96 -2.27 -2.56
N ARG A 165 -1.95 -1.33 -3.50
CA ARG A 165 -0.74 -0.70 -4.02
C ARG A 165 -0.91 0.79 -3.93
N ALA A 166 0.06 1.48 -3.34
CA ALA A 166 0.10 2.92 -3.26
C ALA A 166 1.26 3.47 -4.08
N GLN A 167 1.05 4.63 -4.68
CA GLN A 167 2.07 5.46 -5.30
C GLN A 167 1.88 6.88 -4.77
N LEU A 168 2.88 7.39 -4.07
CA LEU A 168 2.86 8.77 -3.60
C LEU A 168 3.53 9.64 -4.65
N SER A 169 3.12 10.88 -4.77
CA SER A 169 3.82 11.88 -5.55
C SER A 169 3.90 13.19 -4.81
N LEU A 170 4.92 13.98 -5.08
CA LEU A 170 5.12 15.30 -4.49
C LEU A 170 5.35 16.30 -5.62
N ARG A 171 4.59 17.38 -5.63
CA ARG A 171 4.78 18.51 -6.53
C ARG A 171 5.65 19.57 -5.85
N ASP A 172 6.79 19.88 -6.46
CA ASP A 172 7.72 20.91 -6.03
C ASP A 172 7.95 21.88 -7.20
N GLY A 173 7.11 22.92 -7.27
CA GLY A 173 7.06 23.84 -8.41
C GLY A 173 6.85 23.11 -9.74
N PRO A 174 7.80 23.17 -10.70
CA PRO A 174 7.69 22.46 -11.97
C PRO A 174 8.04 20.96 -11.88
N ARG A 175 8.58 20.47 -10.77
CA ARG A 175 9.05 19.08 -10.60
C ARG A 175 7.97 18.23 -9.93
N THR A 176 7.81 16.99 -10.38
CA THR A 176 6.96 15.98 -9.72
C THR A 176 7.80 14.77 -9.36
N TRP A 177 7.90 14.52 -8.06
CA TRP A 177 8.55 13.36 -7.47
C TRP A 177 7.51 12.25 -7.26
N VAL A 178 7.90 10.98 -7.33
CA VAL A 178 7.04 9.78 -7.33
C VAL A 178 7.67 8.66 -6.50
N PHE A 179 6.92 8.11 -5.54
CA PHE A 179 7.41 7.19 -4.54
C PHE A 179 6.60 5.88 -4.49
N PRO A 180 7.22 4.71 -4.24
CA PRO A 180 8.67 4.51 -4.15
C PRO A 180 9.37 4.90 -5.45
N ALA A 181 10.62 5.38 -5.36
CA ALA A 181 11.34 5.82 -6.55
C ALA A 181 11.40 4.65 -7.55
N PRO A 182 11.12 4.90 -8.84
CA PRO A 182 11.26 3.86 -9.84
C PRO A 182 12.70 3.33 -9.80
N PRO A 183 12.90 2.05 -10.18
CA PRO A 183 14.23 1.52 -10.35
C PRO A 183 15.02 2.45 -11.29
N PRO A 184 16.29 2.74 -10.98
CA PRO A 184 17.17 3.46 -11.91
C PRO A 184 17.17 2.75 -13.28
N LYS A 185 17.40 3.47 -14.38
CA LYS A 185 17.55 2.78 -15.67
C LYS A 185 18.81 1.91 -15.61
N ASP A 186 18.70 0.64 -16.00
CA ASP A 186 19.87 -0.22 -16.20
C ASP A 186 20.70 0.37 -17.35
N PRO A 187 22.01 0.63 -17.19
CA PRO A 187 22.81 1.27 -18.23
C PRO A 187 23.15 0.36 -19.41
N THR A 188 22.65 -0.88 -19.48
CA THR A 188 22.88 -1.75 -20.64
C THR A 188 21.89 -1.48 -21.77
N PRO A 189 22.40 -1.18 -22.99
CA PRO A 189 21.59 -1.01 -24.20
C PRO A 189 20.93 -2.31 -24.67
#